data_AF-A0A354US08-F1
#
_entry.id   AF-A0A354US08-F1
#
_cell.length_a   1.000
_cell.length_b   1.000
_cell.length_c   1.000
_cell.angle_alpha   90.00
_cell.angle_beta   90.00
_cell.angle_gamma   90.00
#
_symmetry.space_group_name_H-M   'P 1'
#
loop_
_entity.id
_entity.type
_entity.pdbx_description
1 polymer ?
#
loop_
_entity_poly.entity_id
_entity_poly.type
_entity_poly.pdbx_seq_one_letter_code
_entity_poly.pdbx_strand_id
1 'polypeptide(L)'
;LLGFSCVYLACAKAQYAVLAPVLLLWWAVLAISTAEGVKKKLISAGAAVLVAALLGSYALGVYGNNESISSQDTLYSGLMNGILLYADDPEEALEDLGLDPGLIADKGKHPYLPKEDYYCPPRTEKAEELLYSKVSSTKYLAWYLKHPKAFWHLLNDTASYAADPMPDFNLYIGETNVGSHRTVNKWNLWAQMRPNLLPRRFAGYLLLFGLPAIAALMTIFRKGAGRRRKLYAGLLLVLLAIGAMQYPLPMVGNGRSDPIKQLYLFREVTDFTYLFLLTWVSARMTRRK
;
A
#
# COMPACT_ATOMS: atom_id res chain seq x y z
N LEU A 1 16.79 -17.19 4.35
CA LEU A 1 16.83 -15.71 4.20
C LEU A 1 15.64 -15.18 3.40
N LEU A 2 15.48 -15.51 2.10
CA LEU A 2 14.35 -14.99 1.30
C LEU A 2 12.97 -15.39 1.86
N GLY A 3 12.73 -16.68 2.10
CA GLY A 3 11.45 -17.14 2.65
C GLY A 3 11.11 -16.45 3.98
N PHE A 4 12.10 -16.31 4.86
CA PHE A 4 11.95 -15.55 6.11
C PHE A 4 11.62 -14.07 5.88
N SER A 5 12.27 -13.41 4.91
CA SER A 5 12.01 -12.01 4.57
C SER A 5 10.61 -11.81 4.00
N CYS A 6 10.14 -12.74 3.14
CA CYS A 6 8.78 -12.73 2.61
C CYS A 6 7.75 -12.96 3.72
N VAL A 7 8.03 -13.86 4.66
CA VAL A 7 7.19 -14.11 5.83
C VAL A 7 7.07 -12.87 6.70
N TYR A 8 8.22 -12.28 7.05
CA TYR A 8 8.28 -11.09 7.87
C TYR A 8 7.53 -9.91 7.23
N LEU A 9 7.73 -9.68 5.93
CA LEU A 9 7.05 -8.62 5.20
C LEU A 9 5.53 -8.84 5.18
N ALA A 10 5.04 -10.01 4.80
CA ALA A 10 3.59 -10.23 4.70
C ALA A 10 2.90 -10.24 6.08
N CYS A 11 3.61 -10.59 7.15
CA CYS A 11 3.10 -10.57 8.52
C CYS A 11 3.27 -9.21 9.24
N ALA A 12 4.02 -8.25 8.67
CA ALA A 12 4.26 -6.96 9.33
C ALA A 12 3.00 -6.08 9.41
N LYS A 13 2.04 -6.27 8.50
CA LYS A 13 0.73 -5.59 8.50
C LYS A 13 -0.26 -6.46 7.74
N ALA A 14 -1.50 -6.58 8.22
CA ALA A 14 -2.53 -7.41 7.58
C ALA A 14 -2.70 -7.08 6.08
N GLN A 15 -2.64 -5.78 5.73
CA GLN A 15 -2.73 -5.29 4.35
C GLN A 15 -1.62 -5.84 3.42
N TYR A 16 -0.50 -6.33 3.95
CA TYR A 16 0.61 -6.88 3.15
C TYR A 16 0.38 -8.32 2.72
N ALA A 17 -0.64 -9.01 3.26
CA ALA A 17 -1.05 -10.34 2.79
C ALA A 17 -1.38 -10.35 1.28
N VAL A 18 -1.91 -9.24 0.75
CA VAL A 18 -2.20 -9.07 -0.68
C VAL A 18 -0.95 -9.20 -1.56
N LEU A 19 0.26 -9.04 -1.01
CA LEU A 19 1.52 -9.15 -1.74
C LEU A 19 1.95 -10.60 -1.98
N ALA A 20 1.30 -11.57 -1.33
CA ALA A 20 1.67 -12.98 -1.40
C ALA A 20 1.82 -13.51 -2.85
N PRO A 21 0.90 -13.24 -3.81
CA PRO A 21 1.04 -13.72 -5.18
C PRO A 21 2.34 -13.25 -5.86
N VAL A 22 2.73 -11.99 -5.66
CA VAL A 22 3.96 -11.42 -6.23
C VAL A 22 5.19 -12.07 -5.61
N LEU A 23 5.18 -12.27 -4.28
CA LEU A 23 6.30 -12.89 -3.57
C LEU A 23 6.46 -14.37 -3.93
N LEU A 24 5.36 -15.10 -4.10
CA LEU A 24 5.36 -16.51 -4.50
C LEU A 24 5.83 -16.68 -5.95
N LEU A 25 5.38 -15.80 -6.86
CA LEU A 25 5.87 -15.78 -8.23
C LEU A 25 7.38 -15.52 -8.26
N TRP A 26 7.86 -14.55 -7.48
CA TRP A 26 9.29 -14.25 -7.40
C TRP A 26 10.11 -15.42 -6.87
N TRP A 27 9.61 -16.10 -5.85
CA TRP A 27 10.26 -17.32 -5.35
C TRP A 27 10.30 -18.40 -6.43
N ALA A 28 9.20 -18.65 -7.16
CA ALA A 28 9.20 -19.62 -8.25
C ALA A 28 10.27 -19.29 -9.31
N VAL A 29 10.41 -18.00 -9.69
CA VAL A 29 11.46 -17.55 -10.61
C VAL A 29 12.86 -17.84 -10.06
N LEU A 30 13.10 -17.57 -8.78
CA LEU A 30 14.38 -17.88 -8.14
C LEU A 30 14.63 -19.38 -8.08
N ALA A 31 13.64 -20.19 -7.68
CA ALA A 31 13.74 -21.64 -7.65
C ALA A 31 14.13 -22.23 -9.01
N ILE A 32 13.40 -21.85 -10.07
CA ILE A 32 13.64 -22.33 -11.44
C ILE A 32 15.01 -21.90 -11.94
N SER A 33 15.38 -20.64 -11.66
CA SER A 33 16.63 -20.09 -12.15
C SER A 33 17.82 -20.64 -11.37
N THR A 34 17.80 -20.71 -10.04
CA THR A 34 18.96 -21.01 -9.19
C THR A 34 19.12 -22.44 -8.74
N ALA A 35 18.06 -23.25 -8.72
CA ALA A 35 18.19 -24.63 -8.26
C ALA A 35 18.74 -25.55 -9.36
N GLU A 36 19.84 -26.22 -9.07
CA GLU A 36 20.46 -27.22 -9.94
C GLU A 36 19.84 -28.61 -9.70
N GLY A 37 19.27 -29.19 -10.76
CA GLY A 37 18.63 -30.50 -10.72
C GLY A 37 17.19 -30.50 -10.20
N VAL A 38 16.43 -31.53 -10.61
CA VAL A 38 14.99 -31.65 -10.31
C VAL A 38 14.71 -31.74 -8.81
N LYS A 39 15.56 -32.46 -8.04
CA LYS A 39 15.42 -32.58 -6.58
C LYS A 39 15.45 -31.22 -5.86
N LYS A 40 16.43 -30.36 -6.17
CA LYS A 40 16.54 -29.02 -5.55
C LYS A 40 15.38 -28.11 -5.96
N LYS A 41 14.89 -28.24 -7.20
CA LYS A 41 13.68 -27.53 -7.66
C LYS A 41 12.44 -27.96 -6.90
N LEU A 42 12.24 -29.27 -6.70
CA LEU A 42 11.12 -29.82 -5.92
C LEU A 42 11.19 -29.38 -4.45
N ILE A 43 12.37 -29.39 -3.83
CA ILE A 43 12.56 -28.90 -2.45
C ILE A 43 12.18 -27.42 -2.36
N SER A 44 12.65 -26.59 -3.31
CA SER A 44 12.31 -25.17 -3.31
C SER A 44 10.82 -24.91 -3.57
N ALA A 45 10.18 -25.71 -4.41
CA ALA A 45 8.74 -25.63 -4.65
C ALA A 45 7.95 -26.03 -3.40
N GLY A 46 8.33 -27.14 -2.74
CA GLY A 46 7.73 -27.57 -1.48
C GLY A 46 7.89 -26.53 -0.37
N ALA A 47 9.07 -25.91 -0.26
CA ALA A 47 9.31 -24.81 0.69
C ALA A 47 8.45 -23.57 0.38
N ALA A 48 8.26 -23.23 -0.90
CA ALA A 48 7.39 -22.13 -1.30
C ALA A 48 5.93 -22.39 -0.95
N VAL A 49 5.42 -23.61 -1.20
CA VAL A 49 4.06 -24.03 -0.83
C VAL A 49 3.88 -23.99 0.68
N LEU A 50 4.83 -24.53 1.45
CA LEU A 50 4.77 -24.54 2.91
C LEU A 50 4.76 -23.12 3.49
N VAL A 51 5.61 -22.22 2.98
CA VAL A 51 5.59 -20.82 3.40
C VAL A 51 4.32 -20.11 2.95
N ALA A 52 3.80 -20.37 1.75
CA ALA A 52 2.52 -19.84 1.31
C ALA A 52 1.38 -20.27 2.25
N ALA A 53 1.35 -21.53 2.64
CA ALA A 53 0.36 -22.08 3.57
C ALA A 53 0.48 -21.45 4.96
N LEU A 54 1.70 -21.32 5.50
CA LEU A 54 1.95 -20.63 6.77
C LEU A 54 1.53 -19.16 6.70
N LEU A 55 1.87 -18.46 5.61
CA LEU A 55 1.45 -17.08 5.39
C LEU A 55 -0.06 -16.93 5.32
N GLY A 56 -0.72 -17.83 4.57
CA GLY A 56 -2.17 -17.87 4.48
C GLY A 56 -2.81 -18.10 5.84
N SER A 57 -2.33 -19.07 6.62
CA SER A 57 -2.87 -19.36 7.95
C SER A 57 -2.64 -18.22 8.94
N TYR A 58 -1.45 -17.60 8.94
CA TYR A 58 -1.16 -16.45 9.80
C TYR A 58 -1.96 -15.22 9.40
N ALA A 59 -2.07 -14.93 8.10
CA ALA A 59 -2.91 -13.84 7.61
C ALA A 59 -4.36 -14.07 8.04
N LEU A 60 -4.93 -15.25 7.82
CA LEU A 60 -6.28 -15.59 8.27
C LEU A 60 -6.45 -15.44 9.79
N GLY A 61 -5.47 -15.87 10.59
CA GLY A 61 -5.51 -15.68 12.05
C GLY A 61 -5.44 -14.21 12.48
N VAL A 62 -4.59 -13.40 11.85
CA VAL A 62 -4.48 -11.95 12.12
C VAL A 62 -5.74 -11.21 11.67
N TYR A 63 -6.32 -11.58 10.53
CA TYR A 63 -7.57 -11.00 10.05
C TYR A 63 -8.74 -11.37 10.97
N GLY A 64 -8.90 -12.65 11.33
CA GLY A 64 -9.96 -13.08 12.25
C GLY A 64 -9.87 -12.44 13.64
N ASN A 65 -8.65 -12.19 14.15
CA ASN A 65 -8.48 -11.52 15.45
C ASN A 65 -8.65 -10.00 15.41
N ASN A 66 -8.47 -9.35 14.25
CA ASN A 66 -8.60 -7.88 14.10
C ASN A 66 -9.94 -7.44 13.49
N GLU A 67 -10.83 -8.39 13.17
CA GLU A 67 -12.06 -8.15 12.43
C GLU A 67 -13.03 -7.23 13.18
N SER A 68 -13.16 -7.35 14.50
CA SER A 68 -14.20 -6.64 15.25
C SER A 68 -13.95 -5.14 15.46
N ILE A 69 -12.71 -4.65 15.33
CA ILE A 69 -12.38 -3.24 15.62
C ILE A 69 -11.68 -2.57 14.44
N SER A 70 -10.53 -3.12 14.02
CA SER A 70 -9.73 -2.46 12.99
C SER A 70 -10.39 -2.52 11.60
N SER A 71 -11.17 -3.57 11.33
CA SER A 71 -11.89 -3.68 10.06
C SER A 71 -13.05 -2.68 9.98
N GLN A 72 -13.80 -2.51 11.08
CA GLN A 72 -14.94 -1.59 11.16
C GLN A 72 -14.51 -0.13 10.98
N ASP A 73 -13.49 0.33 11.70
CA ASP A 73 -12.97 1.69 11.56
C ASP A 73 -12.41 1.96 10.15
N THR A 74 -11.81 0.94 9.52
CA THR A 74 -11.35 1.00 8.12
C THR A 74 -12.57 1.15 7.19
N LEU A 75 -13.56 0.26 7.26
CA LEU A 75 -14.75 0.32 6.41
C LEU A 75 -15.51 1.64 6.57
N TYR A 76 -15.63 2.14 7.79
CA TYR A 76 -16.24 3.44 8.06
C TYR A 76 -15.47 4.57 7.38
N SER A 77 -14.15 4.62 7.59
CA SER A 77 -13.29 5.66 7.00
C SER A 77 -13.24 5.59 5.47
N GLY A 78 -13.19 4.39 4.90
CA GLY A 78 -13.20 4.17 3.45
C GLY A 78 -14.46 4.69 2.77
N LEU A 79 -15.62 4.63 3.45
CA LEU A 79 -16.85 5.24 2.97
C LEU A 79 -16.87 6.75 3.22
N MET A 80 -16.85 7.16 4.49
CA MET A 80 -17.12 8.55 4.89
C MET A 80 -16.02 9.51 4.46
N ASN A 81 -14.76 9.09 4.60
CA ASN A 81 -13.56 9.87 4.24
C ASN A 81 -12.97 9.46 2.88
N GLY A 82 -13.64 8.58 2.15
CA GLY A 82 -13.22 8.09 0.84
C GLY A 82 -14.33 8.24 -0.18
N ILE A 83 -15.10 7.17 -0.41
CA ILE A 83 -16.09 7.07 -1.49
C ILE A 83 -17.01 8.30 -1.53
N LEU A 84 -17.60 8.69 -0.40
CA LEU A 84 -18.54 9.82 -0.36
C LEU A 84 -17.87 11.18 -0.63
N LEU A 85 -16.56 11.31 -0.42
CA LEU A 85 -15.80 12.52 -0.75
C LEU A 85 -15.38 12.56 -2.22
N TYR A 86 -15.22 11.41 -2.89
CA TYR A 86 -14.77 11.32 -4.28
C TYR A 86 -15.89 11.08 -5.29
N ALA A 87 -17.05 10.61 -4.86
CA ALA A 87 -18.22 10.44 -5.71
C ALA A 87 -18.72 11.80 -6.23
N ASP A 88 -19.09 11.85 -7.50
CA ASP A 88 -19.75 13.00 -8.10
C ASP A 88 -21.14 13.21 -7.47
N ASP A 89 -21.86 12.11 -7.28
CA ASP A 89 -23.11 12.04 -6.51
C ASP A 89 -22.94 11.04 -5.33
N PRO A 90 -22.82 11.55 -4.09
CA PRO A 90 -22.70 10.68 -2.91
C PRO A 90 -23.96 9.86 -2.60
N GLU A 91 -25.16 10.29 -3.03
CA GLU A 91 -26.40 9.53 -2.81
C GLU A 91 -26.45 8.31 -3.74
N GLU A 92 -26.11 8.50 -5.03
CA GLU A 92 -25.93 7.40 -5.99
C GLU A 92 -24.87 6.40 -5.48
N ALA A 93 -23.77 6.89 -4.92
CA ALA A 93 -22.72 6.02 -4.37
C ALA A 93 -23.20 5.15 -3.19
N LEU A 94 -24.12 5.66 -2.36
CA LEU A 94 -24.75 4.87 -1.30
C LEU A 94 -25.72 3.85 -1.89
N GLU A 95 -26.52 4.23 -2.88
CA GLU A 95 -27.43 3.33 -3.59
C GLU A 95 -26.68 2.16 -4.25
N ASP A 96 -25.59 2.45 -4.98
CA ASP A 96 -24.72 1.46 -5.63
C ASP A 96 -24.13 0.43 -4.65
N LEU A 97 -23.90 0.86 -3.41
CA LEU A 97 -23.38 0.01 -2.34
C LEU A 97 -24.48 -0.68 -1.52
N GLY A 98 -25.76 -0.39 -1.81
CA GLY A 98 -26.93 -0.91 -1.08
C GLY A 98 -27.04 -0.36 0.34
N LEU A 99 -26.56 0.87 0.55
CA LEU A 99 -26.43 1.52 1.85
C LEU A 99 -27.58 2.49 2.13
N ASP A 100 -27.79 2.80 3.41
CA ASP A 100 -28.80 3.76 3.84
C ASP A 100 -28.40 5.20 3.40
N PRO A 101 -29.29 5.95 2.70
CA PRO A 101 -28.98 7.32 2.26
C PRO A 101 -28.65 8.28 3.42
N GLY A 102 -29.19 8.02 4.63
CA GLY A 102 -28.92 8.83 5.82
C GLY A 102 -27.46 8.83 6.25
N LEU A 103 -26.67 7.83 5.81
CA LEU A 103 -25.22 7.79 6.04
C LEU A 103 -24.48 8.99 5.45
N ILE A 104 -25.09 9.72 4.50
CA ILE A 104 -24.52 10.97 3.97
C ILE A 104 -24.31 12.03 5.07
N ALA A 105 -25.08 12.00 6.16
CA ALA A 105 -24.93 12.89 7.30
C ALA A 105 -23.58 12.71 8.04
N ASP A 106 -22.91 11.58 7.82
CA ASP A 106 -21.61 11.26 8.39
C ASP A 106 -20.44 11.45 7.40
N LYS A 107 -20.70 11.94 6.18
CA LYS A 107 -19.67 12.25 5.19
C LYS A 107 -18.56 13.13 5.78
N GLY A 108 -17.32 12.69 5.63
CA GLY A 108 -16.12 13.34 6.16
C GLY A 108 -15.80 13.05 7.63
N LYS A 109 -16.67 12.36 8.40
CA LYS A 109 -16.40 12.02 9.80
C LYS A 109 -15.44 10.83 9.92
N HIS A 110 -14.54 10.90 10.89
CA HIS A 110 -13.64 9.79 11.26
C HIS A 110 -14.23 8.99 12.43
N PRO A 111 -13.78 7.76 12.73
CA PRO A 111 -14.47 6.88 13.67
C PRO A 111 -14.18 7.13 15.17
N TYR A 112 -13.65 8.31 15.53
CA TYR A 112 -13.18 8.63 16.90
C TYR A 112 -13.80 9.91 17.48
N LEU A 113 -14.92 10.37 16.94
CA LEU A 113 -15.72 11.46 17.50
C LEU A 113 -16.63 10.92 18.63
N PRO A 114 -17.20 11.81 19.47
CA PRO A 114 -18.30 11.46 20.36
C PRO A 114 -19.47 10.78 19.64
N LYS A 115 -20.16 9.85 20.31
CA LYS A 115 -21.19 9.01 19.66
C LYS A 115 -22.40 9.82 19.18
N GLU A 116 -22.73 10.85 19.93
CA GLU A 116 -23.78 11.83 19.67
C GLU A 116 -23.58 12.64 18.39
N ASP A 117 -22.35 12.71 17.88
CA ASP A 117 -22.03 13.46 16.67
C ASP A 117 -22.31 12.67 15.38
N TYR A 118 -22.75 11.41 15.48
CA TYR A 118 -22.98 10.54 14.33
C TYR A 118 -24.45 10.25 14.07
N TYR A 119 -24.82 10.19 12.79
CA TYR A 119 -26.04 9.51 12.38
C TYR A 119 -25.90 7.99 12.57
N CYS A 120 -24.75 7.42 12.20
CA CYS A 120 -24.41 6.01 12.33
C CYS A 120 -23.11 5.87 13.16
N PRO A 121 -23.22 5.82 14.51
CA PRO A 121 -22.05 5.76 15.36
C PRO A 121 -21.24 4.47 15.11
N PRO A 122 -19.92 4.56 14.83
CA PRO A 122 -19.06 3.39 14.62
C PRO A 122 -19.10 2.43 15.81
N ARG A 123 -18.87 1.13 15.54
CA ARG A 123 -18.77 0.06 16.57
C ARG A 123 -20.05 -0.08 17.40
N THR A 124 -21.21 0.04 16.73
CA THR A 124 -22.54 -0.17 17.30
C THR A 124 -23.34 -1.14 16.44
N GLU A 125 -24.39 -1.74 17.01
CA GLU A 125 -25.33 -2.60 16.26
C GLU A 125 -25.96 -1.85 15.08
N LYS A 126 -26.24 -0.54 15.25
CA LYS A 126 -26.72 0.31 14.16
C LYS A 126 -25.73 0.39 13.00
N ALA A 127 -24.42 0.50 13.27
CA ALA A 127 -23.40 0.50 12.22
C ALA A 127 -23.20 -0.89 11.59
N GLU A 128 -23.38 -1.95 12.37
CA GLU A 128 -23.36 -3.32 11.83
C GLU A 128 -24.49 -3.52 10.81
N GLU A 129 -25.71 -3.12 11.15
CA GLU A 129 -26.89 -3.23 10.30
C GLU A 129 -26.81 -2.31 9.07
N LEU A 130 -26.48 -1.03 9.28
CA LEU A 130 -26.54 -0.03 8.21
C LEU A 130 -25.32 -0.07 7.29
N LEU A 131 -24.16 -0.52 7.78
CA LEU A 131 -22.90 -0.44 7.07
C LEU A 131 -22.16 -1.79 7.01
N TYR A 132 -21.63 -2.28 8.14
CA TYR A 132 -20.59 -3.32 8.12
C TYR A 132 -21.04 -4.66 7.53
N SER A 133 -22.30 -5.05 7.73
CA SER A 133 -22.87 -6.27 7.14
C SER A 133 -23.05 -6.18 5.61
N LYS A 134 -23.00 -4.97 5.03
CA LYS A 134 -23.31 -4.73 3.61
C LYS A 134 -22.09 -4.49 2.75
N VAL A 135 -20.96 -4.05 3.33
CA VAL A 135 -19.77 -3.64 2.59
C VAL A 135 -18.51 -4.39 3.00
N SER A 136 -17.49 -4.29 2.14
CA SER A 136 -16.16 -4.82 2.40
C SER A 136 -15.14 -3.97 1.66
N SER A 137 -13.85 -4.10 2.02
CA SER A 137 -12.77 -3.41 1.30
C SER A 137 -12.72 -3.81 -0.19
N THR A 138 -13.11 -5.05 -0.52
CA THR A 138 -13.18 -5.50 -1.92
C THR A 138 -14.35 -4.87 -2.67
N LYS A 139 -15.51 -4.67 -2.03
CA LYS A 139 -16.62 -3.91 -2.61
C LYS A 139 -16.24 -2.46 -2.88
N TYR A 140 -15.51 -1.81 -1.96
CA TYR A 140 -15.01 -0.45 -2.18
C TYR A 140 -14.04 -0.37 -3.36
N LEU A 141 -13.09 -1.31 -3.45
CA LEU A 141 -12.19 -1.38 -4.60
C LEU A 141 -12.98 -1.56 -5.91
N ALA A 142 -13.95 -2.48 -5.92
CA ALA A 142 -14.80 -2.72 -7.09
C ALA A 142 -15.63 -1.47 -7.46
N TRP A 143 -16.12 -0.71 -6.48
CA TRP A 143 -16.79 0.57 -6.69
C TRP A 143 -15.83 1.54 -7.40
N TYR A 144 -14.64 1.83 -6.85
CA TYR A 144 -13.68 2.72 -7.53
C TYR A 144 -13.35 2.30 -8.97
N LEU A 145 -13.22 1.00 -9.24
CA LEU A 145 -12.97 0.50 -10.60
C LEU A 145 -14.15 0.77 -11.57
N LYS A 146 -15.39 0.82 -11.07
CA LYS A 146 -16.59 1.21 -11.85
C LYS A 146 -16.74 2.72 -11.99
N HIS A 147 -16.17 3.51 -11.09
CA HIS A 147 -16.22 4.97 -11.09
C HIS A 147 -14.82 5.57 -11.36
N PRO A 148 -14.33 5.54 -12.62
CA PRO A 148 -12.93 5.86 -12.95
C PRO A 148 -12.52 7.29 -12.60
N LYS A 149 -13.45 8.25 -12.61
CA LYS A 149 -13.17 9.64 -12.20
C LYS A 149 -12.89 9.72 -10.70
N ALA A 150 -13.73 9.12 -9.86
CA ALA A 150 -13.51 9.02 -8.42
C ALA A 150 -12.19 8.29 -8.11
N PHE A 151 -11.90 7.21 -8.86
CA PHE A 151 -10.64 6.50 -8.69
C PHE A 151 -9.42 7.32 -9.09
N TRP A 152 -9.52 8.11 -10.16
CA TRP A 152 -8.46 9.05 -10.53
C TRP A 152 -8.21 10.10 -9.45
N HIS A 153 -9.26 10.64 -8.83
CA HIS A 153 -9.14 11.55 -7.69
C HIS A 153 -8.43 10.88 -6.51
N LEU A 154 -8.83 9.67 -6.14
CA LEU A 154 -8.16 8.88 -5.11
C LEU A 154 -6.67 8.71 -5.44
N LEU A 155 -6.33 8.26 -6.65
CA LEU A 155 -4.94 8.03 -7.06
C LEU A 155 -4.12 9.32 -7.04
N ASN A 156 -4.72 10.46 -7.39
CA ASN A 156 -4.02 11.74 -7.40
C ASN A 156 -3.82 12.29 -5.99
N ASP A 157 -4.76 12.08 -5.08
CA ASP A 157 -4.60 12.45 -3.68
C ASP A 157 -3.58 11.55 -2.98
N THR A 158 -3.56 10.25 -3.31
CA THR A 158 -2.49 9.33 -2.88
C THR A 158 -1.11 9.89 -3.23
N ALA A 159 -0.93 10.44 -4.45
CA ALA A 159 0.35 11.03 -4.87
C ALA A 159 0.75 12.21 -3.97
N SER A 160 -0.22 13.06 -3.64
CA SER A 160 0.00 14.22 -2.78
C SER A 160 0.41 13.80 -1.37
N TYR A 161 -0.35 12.88 -0.73
CA TYR A 161 -0.01 12.36 0.60
C TYR A 161 1.30 11.57 0.63
N ALA A 162 1.63 10.87 -0.45
CA ALA A 162 2.90 10.16 -0.55
C ALA A 162 4.11 11.10 -0.58
N ALA A 163 3.95 12.34 -1.06
CA ALA A 163 4.98 13.36 -1.06
C ALA A 163 5.10 14.07 0.31
N ASP A 164 4.02 14.18 1.07
CA ASP A 164 4.01 14.91 2.34
C ASP A 164 5.00 14.37 3.38
N PRO A 165 5.55 15.22 4.27
CA PRO A 165 6.38 14.76 5.38
C PRO A 165 5.63 13.75 6.26
N MET A 166 6.36 12.76 6.79
CA MET A 166 5.77 11.88 7.81
C MET A 166 5.38 12.72 9.03
N PRO A 167 4.19 12.51 9.63
CA PRO A 167 3.86 13.16 10.89
C PRO A 167 4.98 12.94 11.91
N ASP A 168 5.50 14.03 12.45
CA ASP A 168 6.42 13.96 13.57
C ASP A 168 5.58 13.82 14.83
N PHE A 169 5.90 12.83 15.67
CA PHE A 169 5.33 12.68 17.01
C PHE A 169 6.44 12.56 18.06
N ASN A 170 7.67 12.97 17.72
CA ASN A 170 8.82 12.84 18.59
C ASN A 170 8.87 13.98 19.62
N LEU A 171 9.48 13.69 20.77
CA LEU A 171 9.76 14.63 21.85
C LEU A 171 11.24 14.52 22.22
N TYR A 172 11.84 15.59 22.76
CA TYR A 172 13.15 15.44 23.38
C TYR A 172 13.01 14.71 24.72
N ILE A 173 14.12 14.10 25.16
CA ILE A 173 14.18 13.37 26.43
C ILE A 173 13.80 14.34 27.57
N GLY A 174 12.84 13.91 28.39
CA GLY A 174 12.33 14.69 29.53
C GLY A 174 11.11 15.56 29.22
N GLU A 175 10.63 15.58 27.97
CA GLU A 175 9.44 16.33 27.59
C GLU A 175 8.18 15.49 27.58
N THR A 176 7.06 16.12 27.91
CA THR A 176 5.72 15.54 27.89
C THR A 176 4.85 16.29 26.89
N ASN A 177 3.90 15.58 26.26
CA ASN A 177 3.02 16.15 25.25
C ASN A 177 1.81 16.86 25.91
N VAL A 178 2.05 17.99 26.58
CA VAL A 178 1.02 18.76 27.30
C VAL A 178 0.51 19.98 26.53
N GLY A 179 0.97 20.19 25.28
CA GLY A 179 0.61 21.33 24.44
C GLY A 179 0.59 20.99 22.95
N SER A 180 0.58 22.00 22.08
CA SER A 180 0.64 21.80 20.62
C SER A 180 1.91 21.03 20.24
N HIS A 181 1.75 19.97 19.45
CA HIS A 181 2.87 19.14 19.04
C HIS A 181 3.95 19.98 18.33
N ARG A 182 5.21 19.85 18.77
CA ARG A 182 6.35 20.55 18.19
C ARG A 182 7.25 19.55 17.46
N THR A 183 7.69 19.92 16.26
CA THR A 183 8.57 19.08 15.45
C THR A 183 9.99 19.05 16.02
N VAL A 184 10.61 17.88 16.03
CA VAL A 184 12.00 17.70 16.49
C VAL A 184 12.92 17.70 15.26
N ASN A 185 13.86 18.65 15.20
CA ASN A 185 14.83 18.66 14.11
C ASN A 185 15.84 17.51 14.28
N LYS A 186 15.81 16.56 13.34
CA LYS A 186 16.63 15.34 13.34
C LYS A 186 17.79 15.39 12.34
N TRP A 187 18.11 16.57 11.77
CA TRP A 187 19.16 16.72 10.76
C TRP A 187 19.01 15.72 9.59
N ASN A 188 17.77 15.44 9.22
CA ASN A 188 17.45 14.44 8.18
C ASN A 188 17.32 15.14 6.83
N LEU A 189 18.43 15.19 6.08
CA LEU A 189 18.48 15.81 4.76
C LEU A 189 17.47 15.20 3.79
N TRP A 190 17.31 13.86 3.81
CA TRP A 190 16.33 13.18 2.96
C TRP A 190 14.91 13.64 3.28
N ALA A 191 14.53 13.72 4.56
CA ALA A 191 13.21 14.18 4.97
C ALA A 191 12.91 15.63 4.54
N GLN A 192 13.93 16.49 4.43
CA GLN A 192 13.79 17.87 3.95
C GLN A 192 13.66 17.95 2.42
N MET A 193 14.40 17.11 1.69
CA MET A 193 14.39 17.13 0.22
C MET A 193 13.19 16.38 -0.38
N ARG A 194 12.77 15.29 0.25
CA ARG A 194 11.78 14.33 -0.28
C ARG A 194 10.47 15.00 -0.73
N PRO A 195 9.83 15.91 0.04
CA PRO A 195 8.56 16.53 -0.38
C PRO A 195 8.65 17.35 -1.67
N ASN A 196 9.85 17.84 -2.02
CA ASN A 196 10.11 18.62 -3.22
C ASN A 196 10.57 17.75 -4.41
N LEU A 197 11.09 16.55 -4.14
CA LEU A 197 11.56 15.62 -5.17
C LEU A 197 10.46 14.69 -5.68
N LEU A 198 9.46 14.39 -4.85
CA LEU A 198 8.42 13.42 -5.19
C LEU A 198 7.30 14.02 -6.04
N PRO A 199 6.76 13.25 -7.01
CA PRO A 199 5.61 13.72 -7.78
C PRO A 199 4.39 13.87 -6.88
N ARG A 200 3.70 15.02 -6.98
CA ARG A 200 2.44 15.27 -6.26
C ARG A 200 1.19 14.87 -7.07
N ARG A 201 1.39 14.32 -8.27
CA ARG A 201 0.33 13.88 -9.19
C ARG A 201 0.56 12.45 -9.60
N PHE A 202 -0.51 11.69 -9.77
CA PHE A 202 -0.45 10.27 -10.11
C PHE A 202 0.37 10.00 -11.39
N ALA A 203 0.24 10.86 -12.40
CA ALA A 203 1.00 10.74 -13.65
C ALA A 203 2.53 10.70 -13.45
N GLY A 204 3.06 11.38 -12.44
CA GLY A 204 4.49 11.33 -12.16
C GLY A 204 4.93 9.97 -11.60
N TYR A 205 4.08 9.28 -10.86
CA TYR A 205 4.33 7.91 -10.42
C TYR A 205 4.24 6.90 -11.56
N LEU A 206 3.37 7.12 -12.56
CA LEU A 206 3.38 6.33 -13.79
C LEU A 206 4.73 6.38 -14.50
N LEU A 207 5.39 7.54 -14.52
CA LEU A 207 6.74 7.67 -15.08
C LEU A 207 7.79 7.05 -14.16
N LEU A 208 7.75 7.37 -12.87
CA LEU A 208 8.73 6.93 -11.88
C LEU A 208 8.78 5.40 -11.76
N PHE A 209 7.63 4.73 -11.80
CA PHE A 209 7.55 3.27 -11.71
C PHE A 209 7.53 2.62 -13.11
N GLY A 210 6.88 3.25 -14.08
CA GLY A 210 6.72 2.70 -15.42
C GLY A 210 8.02 2.64 -16.21
N LEU A 211 8.85 3.70 -16.18
CA LEU A 211 10.11 3.70 -16.95
C LEU A 211 11.09 2.61 -16.46
N PRO A 212 11.35 2.45 -15.14
CA PRO A 212 12.18 1.36 -14.65
C PRO A 212 11.55 -0.02 -14.90
N ALA A 213 10.22 -0.15 -14.81
CA ALA A 213 9.53 -1.40 -15.11
C ALA A 213 9.72 -1.80 -16.59
N ILE A 214 9.53 -0.88 -17.52
CA ILE A 214 9.76 -1.11 -18.95
C ILE A 214 11.23 -1.48 -19.18
N ALA A 215 12.19 -0.77 -18.58
CA ALA A 215 13.62 -1.09 -18.68
C ALA A 215 13.97 -2.49 -18.14
N ALA A 216 13.33 -2.89 -17.04
CA ALA A 216 13.49 -4.22 -16.46
C ALA A 216 12.92 -5.31 -17.37
N LEU A 217 11.70 -5.13 -17.89
CA LEU A 217 11.06 -6.04 -18.84
C LEU A 217 11.91 -6.20 -20.10
N MET A 218 12.36 -5.10 -20.70
CA MET A 218 13.28 -5.12 -21.85
C MET A 218 14.55 -5.91 -21.54
N THR A 219 15.10 -5.78 -20.33
CA THR A 219 16.30 -6.53 -19.90
C THR A 219 16.04 -8.03 -19.75
N ILE A 220 14.86 -8.42 -19.26
CA ILE A 220 14.46 -9.82 -19.09
C ILE A 220 14.29 -10.51 -20.45
N PHE A 221 13.62 -9.85 -21.40
CA PHE A 221 13.34 -10.40 -22.73
C PHE A 221 14.47 -10.23 -23.74
N ARG A 222 15.49 -9.39 -23.45
CA ARG A 222 16.65 -9.22 -24.32
C ARG A 222 17.43 -10.53 -24.51
N LYS A 223 17.57 -10.94 -25.76
CA LYS A 223 18.46 -12.04 -26.17
C LYS A 223 19.91 -11.69 -25.82
N GLY A 224 20.65 -12.65 -25.27
CA GLY A 224 22.04 -12.45 -24.82
C GLY A 224 22.23 -11.73 -23.48
N ALA A 225 21.16 -11.27 -22.81
CA ALA A 225 21.29 -10.76 -21.45
C ALA A 225 21.65 -11.90 -20.48
N GLY A 226 22.77 -11.76 -19.77
CA GLY A 226 23.23 -12.76 -18.80
C GLY A 226 22.21 -13.00 -17.68
N ARG A 227 22.14 -14.23 -17.17
CA ARG A 227 21.16 -14.66 -16.16
C ARG A 227 21.12 -13.76 -14.93
N ARG A 228 22.28 -13.38 -14.37
CA ARG A 228 22.36 -12.47 -13.22
C ARG A 228 21.67 -11.12 -13.47
N ARG A 229 21.84 -10.56 -14.67
CA ARG A 229 21.22 -9.29 -15.06
C ARG A 229 19.70 -9.42 -15.16
N LYS A 230 19.21 -10.53 -15.70
CA LYS A 230 17.77 -10.83 -15.76
C LYS A 230 17.16 -10.98 -14.36
N LEU A 231 17.88 -11.60 -13.43
CA LEU A 231 17.43 -11.72 -12.04
C LEU A 231 17.36 -10.36 -11.33
N TYR A 232 18.34 -9.48 -11.51
CA TYR A 232 18.24 -8.12 -10.94
C TYR A 232 17.10 -7.31 -11.53
N ALA A 233 16.84 -7.43 -12.84
CA ALA A 233 15.67 -6.82 -13.47
C ALA A 233 14.35 -7.39 -12.92
N GLY A 234 14.28 -8.71 -12.71
CA GLY A 234 13.13 -9.36 -12.07
C GLY A 234 12.89 -8.87 -10.64
N LEU A 235 13.95 -8.73 -9.85
CA LEU A 235 13.86 -8.20 -8.49
C LEU A 235 13.34 -6.75 -8.48
N LEU A 236 13.83 -5.92 -9.39
CA LEU A 236 13.31 -4.56 -9.53
C LEU A 236 11.81 -4.55 -9.87
N LEU A 237 11.35 -5.42 -10.78
CA LEU A 237 9.92 -5.53 -11.08
C LEU A 237 9.09 -5.94 -9.87
N VAL A 238 9.62 -6.84 -9.03
CA VAL A 238 8.93 -7.25 -7.80
C VAL A 238 8.79 -6.09 -6.83
N LEU A 239 9.85 -5.30 -6.63
CA LEU A 239 9.79 -4.10 -5.79
C LEU A 239 8.77 -3.09 -6.32
N LEU A 240 8.80 -2.81 -7.63
CA LEU A 240 7.86 -1.89 -8.28
C LEU A 240 6.42 -2.39 -8.19
N ALA A 241 6.20 -3.70 -8.36
CA ALA A 241 4.87 -4.31 -8.22
C ALA A 241 4.34 -4.20 -6.79
N ILE A 242 5.19 -4.40 -5.77
CA ILE A 242 4.82 -4.20 -4.36
C ILE A 242 4.36 -2.76 -4.14
N GLY A 243 5.12 -1.76 -4.60
CA GLY A 243 4.72 -0.36 -4.47
C GLY A 243 3.44 -0.05 -5.22
N ALA A 244 3.28 -0.53 -6.46
CA ALA A 244 2.07 -0.33 -7.26
C ALA A 244 0.82 -0.92 -6.58
N MET A 245 0.94 -2.10 -5.96
CA MET A 245 -0.16 -2.70 -5.18
C MET A 245 -0.47 -1.91 -3.92
N GLN A 246 0.54 -1.42 -3.21
CA GLN A 246 0.36 -0.64 -1.98
C GLN A 246 -0.10 0.79 -2.22
N TYR A 247 -0.07 1.28 -3.45
CA TYR A 247 -0.43 2.65 -3.76
C TYR A 247 -1.91 2.97 -3.48
N PRO A 248 -2.90 2.29 -4.10
CA PRO A 248 -4.30 2.63 -3.87
C PRO A 248 -4.87 2.05 -2.56
N LEU A 249 -4.36 0.89 -2.11
CA LEU A 249 -5.04 0.10 -1.05
C LEU A 249 -5.23 0.84 0.28
N PRO A 250 -4.24 1.57 0.83
CA PRO A 250 -4.42 2.37 2.03
C PRO A 250 -5.58 3.35 1.96
N MET A 251 -5.71 4.04 0.81
CA MET A 251 -6.72 5.08 0.56
C MET A 251 -8.09 4.48 0.23
N VAL A 252 -8.14 3.33 -0.45
CA VAL A 252 -9.40 2.59 -0.63
C VAL A 252 -9.94 2.13 0.71
N GLY A 253 -9.06 1.66 1.60
CA GLY A 253 -9.44 1.20 2.93
C GLY A 253 -9.82 2.34 3.86
N ASN A 254 -9.00 3.39 4.00
CA ASN A 254 -9.16 4.40 5.04
C ASN A 254 -9.62 5.77 4.52
N GLY A 255 -9.82 5.93 3.21
CA GLY A 255 -10.04 7.25 2.64
C GLY A 255 -8.89 8.20 2.98
N ARG A 256 -9.25 9.43 3.37
CA ARG A 256 -8.32 10.47 3.85
C ARG A 256 -7.99 10.38 5.35
N SER A 257 -8.35 9.30 6.04
CA SER A 257 -7.99 9.10 7.46
C SER A 257 -6.55 8.59 7.59
N ASP A 258 -5.68 9.43 8.16
CA ASP A 258 -4.25 9.12 8.43
C ASP A 258 -3.47 8.57 7.20
N PRO A 259 -3.58 9.19 6.01
CA PRO A 259 -3.11 8.58 4.76
C PRO A 259 -1.59 8.46 4.72
N ILE A 260 -0.87 9.42 5.31
CA ILE A 260 0.59 9.46 5.27
C ILE A 260 1.21 8.24 5.98
N LYS A 261 0.70 7.89 7.17
CA LYS A 261 1.15 6.72 7.92
C LYS A 261 0.79 5.42 7.19
N GLN A 262 -0.40 5.35 6.61
CA GLN A 262 -0.87 4.14 5.95
C GLN A 262 -0.09 3.83 4.67
N LEU A 263 0.49 4.85 4.02
CA LEU A 263 1.31 4.74 2.80
C LEU A 263 2.78 4.35 3.06
N TYR A 264 3.16 3.96 4.28
CA TYR A 264 4.57 3.68 4.65
C TYR A 264 5.32 2.79 3.63
N LEU A 265 4.82 1.59 3.33
CA LEU A 265 5.53 0.67 2.42
C LEU A 265 5.64 1.24 1.00
N PHE A 266 4.62 1.95 0.52
CA PHE A 266 4.70 2.62 -0.78
C PHE A 266 5.79 3.69 -0.80
N ARG A 267 5.91 4.46 0.29
CA ARG A 267 6.94 5.48 0.47
C ARG A 267 8.34 4.87 0.47
N GLU A 268 8.55 3.78 1.20
CA GLU A 268 9.83 3.05 1.22
C GLU A 268 10.22 2.53 -0.18
N VAL A 269 9.28 1.90 -0.89
CA VAL A 269 9.53 1.42 -2.27
C VAL A 269 9.85 2.57 -3.22
N THR A 270 9.16 3.71 -3.07
CA THR A 270 9.44 4.92 -3.85
C THR A 270 10.87 5.40 -3.60
N ASP A 271 11.28 5.49 -2.33
CA ASP A 271 12.62 5.95 -1.94
C ASP A 271 13.70 4.99 -2.48
N PHE A 272 13.48 3.67 -2.39
CA PHE A 272 14.35 2.66 -3.03
C PHE A 272 14.42 2.82 -4.56
N THR A 273 13.33 3.18 -5.21
CA THR A 273 13.30 3.42 -6.66
C THR A 273 14.16 4.63 -7.03
N TYR A 274 14.10 5.72 -6.26
CA TYR A 274 14.99 6.87 -6.43
C TYR A 274 16.45 6.51 -6.22
N LEU A 275 16.79 5.78 -5.16
CA LEU A 275 18.16 5.32 -4.91
C LEU A 275 18.67 4.44 -6.05
N PHE A 276 17.83 3.54 -6.57
CA PHE A 276 18.17 2.72 -7.73
C PHE A 276 18.45 3.58 -8.97
N LEU A 277 17.61 4.58 -9.25
CA LEU A 277 17.82 5.48 -10.39
C LEU A 277 19.09 6.31 -10.24
N LEU A 278 19.34 6.88 -9.06
CA LEU A 278 20.55 7.66 -8.77
C LEU A 278 21.82 6.83 -8.95
N THR A 279 21.84 5.62 -8.40
CA THR A 279 22.99 4.71 -8.54
C THR A 279 23.18 4.25 -9.99
N TRP A 280 22.09 3.99 -10.72
CA TRP A 280 22.16 3.63 -12.13
C TRP A 280 22.71 4.75 -13.01
N VAL A 281 22.23 6.00 -12.82
CA VAL A 281 22.74 7.18 -13.52
C VAL A 281 24.23 7.40 -13.17
N SER A 282 24.58 7.34 -11.89
CA SER A 282 25.97 7.51 -11.42
C SER A 282 26.91 6.48 -12.05
N ALA A 283 26.53 5.21 -12.06
CA ALA A 283 27.32 4.14 -12.68
C ALA A 283 27.46 4.29 -14.21
N ARG A 284 26.49 4.91 -14.88
CA ARG A 284 26.56 5.21 -16.32
C ARG A 284 27.50 6.38 -16.61
N MET A 285 27.53 7.39 -15.75
CA MET A 285 28.43 8.53 -15.89
C MET A 285 29.89 8.14 -15.66
N THR A 286 30.16 7.29 -14.67
CA THR A 286 31.54 6.86 -14.36
C THR A 286 32.13 5.88 -15.37
N ARG A 287 31.31 5.01 -15.98
CA ARG A 287 31.75 4.07 -17.04
C ARG A 287 31.95 4.69 -18.42
N ARG A 288 31.57 5.97 -18.60
CA ARG A 288 31.78 6.72 -19.84
C ARG A 288 33.08 7.54 -19.83
N LYS A 289 33.90 7.37 -18.79
CA LYS A 289 35.30 7.78 -18.74
C LYS A 289 36.18 6.54 -18.86
#